data_AF-A0AAU0UP65-F1
#
_entry.id   AF-A0AAU0UP65-F1
#
_cell.length_a   1.000
_cell.length_b   1.000
_cell.length_c   1.000
_cell.angle_alpha   90.00
_cell.angle_beta   90.00
_cell.angle_gamma   90.00
#
_symmetry.space_group_name_H-M   'P 1'
#
loop_
_entity.id
_entity.type
_entity.pdbx_description
1 polymer ?
#
loop_
_entity_poly.entity_id
_entity_poly.type
_entity_poly.pdbx_seq_one_letter_code
_entity_poly.pdbx_strand_id
1 'polypeptide(L)' 'MEVTIKLFANLREKAPECARNGQWVMEIGGQDRVVDILQKYDLVLATDKMLVTVNGQVLKENYQLQEGDEICVFPPLIGG' A
#
# COMPACT_ATOMS: atom_id res chain seq x y z
N MET A 1 -11.20 3.79 11.39
CA MET A 1 -11.32 4.37 10.03
C MET A 1 -10.88 3.31 9.05
N GLU A 2 -11.45 3.27 7.86
CA GLU A 2 -11.17 2.22 6.87
C GLU A 2 -10.39 2.79 5.69
N VAL A 3 -9.47 1.99 5.14
CA VAL A 3 -8.73 2.30 3.91
C VAL A 3 -8.71 1.07 3.00
N THR A 4 -8.60 1.32 1.69
CA THR A 4 -8.45 0.26 0.70
C THR A 4 -6.98 0.12 0.31
N ILE A 5 -6.44 -1.09 0.35
CA ILE A 5 -5.10 -1.40 -0.13
C ILE A 5 -5.19 -2.22 -1.39
N LYS A 6 -4.32 -1.92 -2.35
CA LYS A 6 -4.22 -2.63 -3.62
C LYS A 6 -2.76 -2.88 -4.01
N LEU A 7 -2.40 -4.16 -4.04
CA LEU A 7 -1.09 -4.63 -4.49
C LEU A 7 -1.17 -5.09 -5.95
N PHE A 8 -0.12 -4.78 -6.72
CA PHE A 8 -0.04 -5.10 -8.14
C PHE A 8 1.05 -6.14 -8.45
N ALA A 9 0.84 -6.87 -9.55
CA ALA A 9 1.71 -7.93 -10.07
C ALA A 9 2.20 -8.90 -8.97
N ASN A 10 3.52 -9.08 -8.82
CA ASN A 10 4.11 -10.02 -7.87
C ASN A 10 3.92 -9.62 -6.39
N LEU A 11 3.54 -8.36 -6.09
CA LEU A 11 3.25 -7.95 -4.72
C LEU A 11 1.95 -8.55 -4.19
N ARG A 12 1.06 -9.04 -5.07
CA ARG A 12 -0.20 -9.69 -4.65
C ARG A 12 0.03 -10.90 -3.75
N GLU A 13 1.18 -11.54 -3.84
CA GLU A 13 1.58 -12.69 -3.00
C GLU A 13 1.79 -12.29 -1.53
N LYS A 14 2.03 -11.00 -1.25
CA LYS A 14 2.15 -10.45 0.11
C LYS A 14 0.82 -9.99 0.70
N ALA A 15 -0.27 -10.06 -0.07
CA ALA A 15 -1.59 -9.69 0.40
C ALA A 15 -2.10 -10.74 1.44
N PRO A 16 -2.92 -10.32 2.41
CA PRO A 16 -3.53 -11.25 3.36
C PRO A 16 -4.50 -12.20 2.65
N GLU A 17 -4.84 -13.32 3.28
CA GLU A 17 -5.74 -14.34 2.70
C GLU A 17 -7.14 -13.79 2.38
N CYS A 18 -7.59 -12.74 3.09
CA CYS A 18 -8.85 -12.06 2.82
C CYS A 18 -8.82 -11.18 1.56
N ALA A 19 -7.66 -10.96 0.97
CA ALA A 19 -7.51 -10.12 -0.20
C ALA A 19 -8.04 -10.80 -1.46
N ARG A 20 -8.78 -10.02 -2.24
CA ARG A 20 -9.26 -10.44 -3.55
C ARG A 20 -8.44 -9.75 -4.62
N ASN A 21 -7.68 -10.53 -5.41
CA ASN A 21 -6.80 -10.00 -6.46
C ASN A 21 -5.77 -8.97 -5.94
N GLY A 22 -5.25 -9.19 -4.74
CA GLY A 22 -4.34 -8.26 -4.06
C GLY A 22 -4.99 -7.00 -3.51
N GLN A 23 -6.32 -6.94 -3.46
CA GLN A 23 -7.06 -5.82 -2.90
C GLN A 23 -7.83 -6.24 -1.65
N TRP A 24 -7.77 -5.43 -0.60
CA TRP A 24 -8.57 -5.61 0.62
C TRP A 24 -8.83 -4.26 1.30
N VAL A 25 -9.84 -4.24 2.16
CA VAL A 25 -10.11 -3.12 3.06
C VAL A 25 -9.51 -3.48 4.42
N MET A 26 -8.89 -2.51 5.08
CA MET A 26 -8.43 -2.67 6.45
C MET A 26 -8.82 -1.49 7.32
N GLU A 27 -9.07 -1.79 8.59
CA GLU A 27 -9.19 -0.77 9.61
C GLU A 27 -7.80 -0.25 10.00
N ILE A 28 -7.72 1.08 10.09
CA ILE A 28 -6.56 1.84 10.55
C ILE A 28 -6.95 2.74 11.74
N GLY A 29 -5.95 3.05 12.54
CA GLY A 29 -6.00 4.05 13.60
C GLY A 29 -5.86 5.46 13.04
N GLY A 30 -6.38 6.45 13.77
CA GLY A 30 -6.38 7.85 13.32
C GLY A 30 -5.01 8.52 13.18
N GLN A 31 -3.94 7.84 13.53
CA GLN A 31 -2.56 8.31 13.40
C GLN A 31 -1.71 7.43 12.47
N ASP A 32 -2.31 6.42 11.84
CA ASP A 32 -1.58 5.53 10.94
C ASP A 32 -1.14 6.28 9.69
N ARG A 33 0.07 5.98 9.24
CA ARG A 33 0.68 6.51 8.03
C ARG A 33 0.87 5.41 7.00
N VAL A 34 1.10 5.81 5.76
CA VAL A 34 1.43 4.88 4.67
C VAL A 34 2.59 3.96 5.06
N VAL A 35 3.65 4.49 5.67
CA VAL A 35 4.81 3.70 6.13
C VAL A 35 4.45 2.57 7.10
N ASP A 36 3.48 2.79 7.99
CA ASP A 36 3.07 1.79 8.99
C ASP A 36 2.39 0.60 8.30
N ILE A 37 1.61 0.87 7.25
CA ILE A 37 0.98 -0.15 6.41
C ILE A 37 2.03 -0.92 5.62
N LEU A 38 2.99 -0.22 5.00
CA LEU A 38 4.06 -0.88 4.26
C LEU A 38 4.88 -1.79 5.17
N GLN A 39 5.16 -1.36 6.41
CA GLN A 39 5.83 -2.19 7.42
C GLN A 39 5.03 -3.43 7.81
N LYS A 40 3.73 -3.28 8.02
CA LYS A 40 2.85 -4.39 8.42
C LYS A 40 2.83 -5.56 7.45
N TYR A 41 2.97 -5.28 6.15
CA TYR A 41 2.93 -6.29 5.09
C TYR A 41 4.32 -6.63 4.52
N ASP A 42 5.38 -6.25 5.23
CA ASP A 42 6.77 -6.42 4.78
C ASP A 42 6.99 -5.89 3.36
N LEU A 43 6.33 -4.77 3.05
CA LEU A 43 6.47 -3.99 1.83
C LEU A 43 7.50 -2.86 2.01
N VAL A 44 8.24 -2.88 3.13
CA VAL A 44 9.24 -1.87 3.46
C VAL A 44 10.30 -1.85 2.37
N LEU A 45 10.44 -0.67 1.78
CA LEU A 45 11.38 -0.32 0.74
C LEU A 45 12.81 -0.36 1.27
N ALA A 46 13.45 -1.54 1.25
CA ALA A 46 14.91 -1.61 1.29
C ALA A 46 15.55 -1.07 -0.01
N THR A 47 14.74 -0.81 -1.05
CA THR A 47 15.17 -0.27 -2.34
C THR A 47 14.13 0.72 -2.82
N ASP A 48 14.53 1.96 -3.15
CA ASP A 48 13.76 3.11 -3.70
C ASP A 48 12.96 2.84 -5.01
N LYS A 49 12.55 1.60 -5.26
CA LYS A 49 12.06 1.16 -6.56
C LYS A 49 10.57 0.85 -6.59
N MET A 50 9.86 0.72 -5.46
CA MET A 50 8.40 0.53 -5.49
C MET A 50 7.71 1.90 -5.57
N LEU A 51 6.65 1.98 -6.37
CA LEU A 51 5.81 3.17 -6.48
C LEU A 51 4.60 3.01 -5.58
N VAL A 52 4.40 3.96 -4.67
CA VAL A 52 3.22 4.00 -3.78
C VAL A 52 2.40 5.23 -4.13
N THR A 53 1.10 5.04 -4.30
CA THR A 53 0.15 6.14 -4.51
C THR A 53 -0.98 6.07 -3.51
N VAL A 54 -1.50 7.24 -3.13
CA VAL A 54 -2.73 7.38 -2.35
C VAL A 54 -3.72 8.18 -3.18
N ASN A 55 -4.90 7.63 -3.44
CA ASN A 55 -5.92 8.23 -4.31
C ASN A 55 -5.37 8.65 -5.69
N GLY A 56 -4.47 7.82 -6.25
CA GLY A 56 -3.83 8.06 -7.54
C GLY A 56 -2.69 9.10 -7.54
N GLN A 57 -2.35 9.70 -6.40
CA GLN A 57 -1.25 10.66 -6.28
C GLN A 57 -0.02 10.03 -5.62
N VAL A 58 1.17 10.35 -6.13
CA VAL A 58 2.43 9.94 -5.50
C VAL A 58 2.64 10.80 -4.27
N LEU A 59 2.36 10.23 -3.10
CA LEU A 59 2.55 10.90 -1.80
C LEU A 59 3.79 10.35 -1.10
N LYS A 60 4.31 11.14 -0.15
CA LYS A 60 5.40 10.69 0.72
C LYS A 60 4.90 9.59 1.65
N GLU A 61 5.78 8.65 2.01
CA GLU A 61 5.48 7.55 2.94
C GLU A 61 5.00 8.03 4.32
N ASN A 62 5.35 9.26 4.68
CA ASN A 62 4.98 9.92 5.93
C ASN A 62 3.55 10.48 5.92
N TYR A 63 2.83 10.34 4.80
CA TYR A 63 1.44 10.78 4.67
C TYR A 63 0.56 10.06 5.69
N GLN A 64 -0.21 10.85 6.44
CA GLN A 64 -1.17 10.35 7.40
C GLN A 64 -2.44 9.95 6.67
N LEU A 65 -2.83 8.70 6.84
CA LEU A 65 -3.99 8.14 6.15
C LEU A 65 -5.29 8.74 6.68
N GLN A 66 -6.26 8.85 5.78
CA GLN A 66 -7.60 9.31 6.06
C GLN A 66 -8.61 8.20 5.75
N GLU A 67 -9.77 8.29 6.37
CA GLU A 67 -10.87 7.38 6.10
C GLU A 67 -11.28 7.44 4.61
N GLY A 68 -11.38 6.28 3.98
CA GLY A 68 -11.74 6.13 2.57
C GLY A 68 -10.55 6.19 1.60
N ASP A 69 -9.32 6.42 2.07
CA ASP A 69 -8.15 6.45 1.20
C ASP A 69 -7.91 5.11 0.49
N GLU A 70 -7.51 5.20 -0.78
CA GLU A 70 -7.03 4.07 -1.57
C GLU A 70 -5.50 4.12 -1.71
N ILE A 71 -4.80 3.14 -1.14
CA ILE A 71 -3.36 2.96 -1.28
C ILE A 71 -3.08 1.92 -2.36
N CYS A 72 -2.35 2.31 -3.40
CA CYS A 72 -1.86 1.41 -4.43
C CYS A 72 -0.34 1.24 -4.32
N VAL A 73 0.12 0.00 -4.35
CA VAL A 73 1.56 -0.34 -4.32
C VAL A 73 1.93 -1.12 -5.57
N PHE A 74 2.83 -0.54 -6.35
CA PHE A 74 3.34 -1.11 -7.58
C PHE A 74 4.77 -1.61 -7.36
N PRO A 75 5.11 -2.82 -7.85
CA PRO A 75 6.49 -3.27 -7.84
C PRO A 75 7.37 -2.36 -8.72
N PRO A 76 8.70 -2.49 -8.62
CA PRO A 76 9.62 -1.82 -9.51
C PRO A 76 9.21 -1.98 -10.96
N LEU A 77 9.15 -0.87 -11.69
CA LEU A 77 9.05 -0.88 -13.13
C LEU A 77 10.36 -1.48 -13.66
N ILE A 78 10.39 -2.80 -13.85
CA ILE A 78 11.42 -3.47 -14.64
C ILE A 78 11.02 -3.19 -16.09
N GLY A 79 11.54 -2.09 -16.64
CA GLY A 79 11.42 -1.80 -18.07
C GLY A 79 12.08 -2.93 -18.87
N GLY A 80 11.35 -3.43 -19.88
CA GLY A 80 11.88 -4.35 -20.88
C GLY A 80 12.86 -3.68 -21.84
#